data_AF-A0A915EP88-F1
#
_entry.id   AF-A0A915EP88-F1
#
_cell.length_a   1.000
_cell.length_b   1.000
_cell.length_c   1.000
_cell.angle_alpha   90.00
_cell.angle_beta   90.00
_cell.angle_gamma   90.00
#
_symmetry.space_group_name_H-M   'P 1'
#
loop_
_entity.id
_entity.type
_entity.pdbx_description
1 polymer ?
#
loop_
_entity_poly.entity_id
_entity_poly.type
_entity_poly.pdbx_seq_one_letter_code
_entity_poly.pdbx_strand_id
1 'polypeptide(L)'
;MLTPAYLPTPLTEITQARTFTTLQLKCKTWCPGKFTLVVCNYFPAGNYIGSSVYEKGSACSRDSECTTYSSSACDTISGLCFHN
;
A
#
# COMPACT_ATOMS: atom_id res chain seq x y z
N MET A 1 -20.53 -6.64 27.73
CA MET A 1 -19.11 -7.04 27.58
C MET A 1 -18.76 -6.82 26.11
N LEU A 2 -18.01 -5.77 25.80
CA LEU A 2 -17.60 -5.45 24.42
C LEU A 2 -16.40 -6.33 24.08
N THR A 3 -16.56 -7.28 23.16
CA THR A 3 -15.42 -7.97 22.57
C THR A 3 -14.72 -7.01 21.58
N PRO A 4 -13.38 -6.99 21.53
CA PRO A 4 -12.68 -6.22 20.51
C PRO A 4 -13.11 -6.73 19.13
N ALA A 5 -13.50 -5.81 18.25
CA ALA A 5 -13.77 -6.11 16.87
C ALA A 5 -12.46 -6.54 16.18
N TYR A 6 -12.14 -7.84 16.26
CA TYR A 6 -11.32 -8.50 15.26
C TYR A 6 -12.18 -8.59 13.99
N LEU A 7 -12.33 -7.46 13.30
CA LEU A 7 -12.80 -7.44 11.92
C LEU A 7 -11.62 -7.98 11.10
N PRO A 8 -11.68 -9.19 10.53
CA PRO A 8 -10.68 -9.58 9.55
C PRO A 8 -10.80 -8.57 8.41
N THR A 9 -9.78 -7.73 8.23
CA THR A 9 -9.71 -6.93 7.01
C THR A 9 -9.73 -7.91 5.84
N PRO A 10 -10.68 -7.77 4.90
CA PRO A 10 -10.74 -8.64 3.72
C PRO A 10 -9.36 -8.69 3.06
N LEU A 11 -8.93 -9.87 2.59
CA LEU A 11 -7.64 -10.03 1.89
C LEU A 11 -7.48 -9.04 0.74
N THR A 12 -8.59 -8.62 0.12
CA THR A 12 -8.64 -7.55 -0.89
C THR A 12 -8.14 -6.21 -0.36
N GLU A 13 -8.48 -5.79 0.85
CA GLU A 13 -7.98 -4.51 1.39
C GLU A 13 -6.46 -4.57 1.65
N ILE A 14 -5.98 -5.68 2.22
CA ILE A 14 -4.55 -5.86 2.51
C ILE A 14 -3.73 -5.93 1.22
N THR A 15 -4.23 -6.63 0.20
CA THR A 15 -3.55 -6.72 -1.09
C THR A 15 -3.49 -5.36 -1.79
N GLN A 16 -4.52 -4.52 -1.64
CA GLN A 16 -4.55 -3.21 -2.31
C GLN A 16 -3.47 -2.31 -1.71
N ALA A 17 -3.34 -2.36 -0.37
CA ALA A 17 -2.37 -1.58 0.37
C ALA A 17 -0.91 -2.02 0.14
N ARG A 18 -0.71 -3.27 -0.27
CA ARG A 18 0.64 -3.87 -0.40
C ARG A 18 1.08 -4.05 -1.85
N THR A 19 0.25 -3.71 -2.83
CA THR A 19 0.62 -3.87 -4.23
C THR A 19 1.81 -2.97 -4.55
N PHE A 20 2.92 -3.56 -5.00
CA PHE A 20 4.22 -2.89 -5.20
C PHE A 20 4.19 -1.75 -6.23
N THR A 21 3.19 -1.74 -7.11
CA THR A 21 3.00 -0.66 -8.08
C THR A 21 2.33 0.57 -7.48
N THR A 22 1.77 0.49 -6.27
CA THR A 22 1.08 1.65 -5.67
C THR A 22 2.09 2.73 -5.29
N LEU A 23 1.87 3.96 -5.76
CA LEU A 23 2.73 5.11 -5.48
C LEU A 23 2.14 6.08 -4.46
N GLN A 24 0.83 6.21 -4.45
CA GLN A 24 0.14 7.24 -3.68
C GLN A 24 -0.95 6.63 -2.81
N LEU A 25 -0.99 7.10 -1.57
CA LEU A 25 -2.02 6.81 -0.59
C LEU A 25 -2.71 8.11 -0.19
N LYS A 26 -4.02 8.20 -0.40
CA LYS A 26 -4.83 9.35 0.01
C LYS A 26 -5.98 8.89 0.89
N CYS A 27 -5.98 9.31 2.16
CA CYS A 27 -7.00 8.94 3.12
C CYS A 27 -7.91 10.12 3.47
N LYS A 28 -9.20 9.85 3.68
CA LYS A 28 -10.18 10.82 4.17
C LYS A 28 -10.98 10.21 5.31
N THR A 29 -11.25 11.02 6.32
CA THR A 29 -12.11 10.67 7.45
C THR A 29 -13.47 11.33 7.31
N TRP A 30 -14.52 10.61 7.70
CA TRP A 30 -15.90 11.11 7.76
C TRP A 30 -16.56 10.62 9.05
N CYS A 31 -17.10 11.55 9.83
CA CYS A 31 -17.60 11.28 11.18
C CYS A 31 -19.10 11.64 11.31
N PRO A 32 -20.03 10.75 10.95
CA PRO A 32 -21.48 10.97 11.11
C PRO A 32 -22.00 10.77 12.55
N GLY A 33 -21.13 10.76 13.57
CA GLY A 33 -21.48 10.75 15.00
C GLY A 33 -21.71 9.38 15.64
N LYS A 34 -22.12 8.36 14.88
CA LYS A 34 -22.28 6.98 15.39
C LYS A 34 -21.09 6.06 15.11
N PHE A 35 -20.27 6.43 14.14
CA PHE A 35 -19.03 5.77 13.77
C PHE A 35 -18.10 6.78 13.09
N THR A 36 -16.84 6.41 12.98
CA THR A 36 -15.84 7.11 12.16
C THR A 36 -15.54 6.24 10.96
N LEU A 37 -15.77 6.76 9.75
CA LEU A 37 -15.38 6.13 8.51
C LEU A 37 -14.02 6.68 8.08
N VAL A 38 -13.06 5.79 7.85
CA VAL A 38 -11.77 6.13 7.23
C VAL A 38 -11.73 5.44 5.88
N VAL A 39 -11.55 6.21 4.81
CA VAL A 39 -11.43 5.68 3.44
C VAL A 39 -10.06 6.07 2.90
N CYS A 40 -9.28 5.08 2.47
CA CYS A 40 -8.01 5.28 1.80
C CYS A 40 -8.10 4.83 0.34
N ASN A 41 -7.68 5.71 -0.56
CA ASN A 41 -7.53 5.42 -1.98
C ASN A 41 -6.06 5.22 -2.32
N TYR A 42 -5.80 4.24 -3.17
CA TYR A 42 -4.47 3.82 -3.61
C TYR A 42 -4.35 4.07 -5.10
N PHE A 43 -3.25 4.68 -5.53
CA PHE A 43 -2.99 4.94 -6.95
C PHE A 43 -1.54 4.62 -7.32
N PRO A 44 -1.28 3.93 -8.44
CA PRO A 44 -2.24 3.22 -9.28
C PRO A 44 -3.01 2.12 -8.54
N ALA A 45 -4.18 1.74 -9.07
CA ALA A 45 -4.97 0.65 -8.50
C ALA A 45 -4.18 -0.66 -8.58
N GLY A 46 -4.36 -1.53 -7.57
CA GLY A 46 -3.67 -2.80 -7.43
C GLY A 46 -4.64 -3.96 -7.51
N ASN A 47 -4.36 -5.05 -6.79
CA ASN A 47 -5.27 -6.19 -6.65
C ASN A 47 -5.71 -6.88 -7.94
N TYR A 48 -4.86 -6.86 -8.95
CA TYR A 48 -5.17 -7.59 -10.16
C TYR A 48 -5.10 -9.10 -9.88
N ILE A 49 -6.22 -9.80 -10.13
CA ILE A 49 -6.29 -11.24 -9.96
C ILE A 49 -5.23 -11.91 -10.83
N GLY A 50 -4.43 -12.79 -10.25
CA GLY A 50 -3.31 -13.47 -10.94
C GLY A 50 -2.02 -12.66 -11.01
N SER A 51 -2.00 -11.40 -10.57
CA SER A 51 -0.77 -10.64 -10.37
C SER A 51 -0.10 -10.97 -9.04
N SER A 52 1.22 -10.80 -8.99
CA SER A 52 1.94 -10.85 -7.71
C SER A 52 1.78 -9.51 -6.98
N VAL A 53 1.50 -9.57 -5.67
CA VAL A 53 1.37 -8.38 -4.82
C VAL A 53 2.69 -7.61 -4.74
N TYR A 54 3.81 -8.33 -4.71
CA TYR A 54 5.15 -7.79 -4.77
C TYR A 54 6.09 -8.78 -5.46
N GLU A 55 7.17 -8.27 -6.03
CA GLU A 55 8.24 -9.09 -6.59
C GLU A 55 9.03 -9.74 -5.46
N LYS A 56 9.42 -11.01 -5.64
CA LYS A 56 10.29 -11.70 -4.68
C LYS A 56 11.72 -11.22 -4.90
N GLY A 57 12.38 -10.76 -3.85
CA GLY A 57 13.75 -10.29 -3.93
C GLY A 57 14.23 -9.65 -2.64
N SER A 58 15.46 -9.13 -2.67
CA SER A 58 15.96 -8.23 -1.63
C SER A 58 15.31 -6.86 -1.76
N ALA A 59 15.20 -6.16 -0.62
CA ALA A 59 14.83 -4.75 -0.63
C ALA A 59 15.86 -3.92 -1.40
N CYS A 60 15.48 -2.74 -1.89
CA CYS A 60 16.41 -1.89 -2.63
C CYS A 60 17.54 -1.40 -1.72
N SER A 61 18.73 -1.24 -2.29
CA SER A 61 19.91 -0.69 -1.60
C SER A 61 20.52 0.53 -2.28
N ARG A 62 20.02 0.88 -3.47
CA ARG A 62 20.45 2.02 -4.30
C ARG A 62 19.38 2.35 -5.34
N ASP A 63 19.38 3.59 -5.82
CA ASP A 63 18.38 4.11 -6.76
C ASP A 63 18.23 3.29 -8.04
N SER A 64 19.35 2.75 -8.56
CA SER A 64 19.35 1.97 -9.80
C SER A 64 18.55 0.66 -9.73
N GLU A 65 18.19 0.20 -8.53
CA GLU A 65 17.37 -1.01 -8.33
C GLU A 65 15.87 -0.72 -8.42
N CYS A 66 15.47 0.56 -8.32
CA CYS A 66 14.08 0.99 -8.40
C CYS A 66 13.65 1.23 -9.85
N THR A 67 13.23 0.16 -10.52
CA THR A 67 12.97 0.16 -11.97
C THR A 67 11.49 0.18 -12.36
N THR A 68 10.57 -0.02 -11.41
CA THR A 68 9.12 -0.06 -11.67
C THR A 68 8.60 1.24 -12.30
N TYR A 69 9.11 2.39 -11.85
CA TYR A 69 8.80 3.70 -12.39
C TYR A 69 10.08 4.43 -12.73
N SER A 70 10.09 5.13 -13.87
CA SER A 70 11.23 5.98 -14.26
C SER A 70 11.45 7.06 -13.21
N SER A 71 12.71 7.43 -12.96
CA SER A 71 13.07 8.46 -11.98
C SER A 71 12.65 8.14 -10.53
N SER A 72 12.60 6.86 -10.18
CA SER A 72 12.47 6.42 -8.78
C SER A 72 13.82 6.37 -8.07
N ALA A 73 13.78 6.53 -6.76
CA ALA A 73 14.92 6.45 -5.86
C ALA A 73 14.65 5.44 -4.74
N CYS A 74 15.72 4.96 -4.12
CA CYS A 74 15.65 4.02 -3.02
C CYS A 74 15.82 4.75 -1.69
N ASP A 75 14.85 4.59 -0.80
CA ASP A 75 15.08 4.87 0.62
C ASP A 75 15.84 3.69 1.22
N THR A 76 17.15 3.85 1.37
CA THR A 76 18.04 2.79 1.86
C THR A 76 17.82 2.41 3.32
N ILE A 77 17.06 3.20 4.09
CA ILE A 77 16.71 2.89 5.47
C ILE A 77 15.54 1.90 5.50
N SER A 78 14.49 2.15 4.72
CA SER A 78 13.31 1.28 4.67
C SER A 78 13.42 0.16 3.62
N GLY A 79 14.33 0.30 2.65
CA GLY A 79 14.46 -0.57 1.49
C GLY A 79 13.30 -0.43 0.49
N LEU A 80 12.55 0.67 0.56
CA LEU A 80 11.41 0.96 -0.32
C LEU A 80 11.81 1.91 -1.45
N CYS A 81 11.29 1.63 -2.64
CA CYS A 81 11.36 2.55 -3.76
C CYS A 81 10.27 3.63 -3.65
N PHE A 82 10.62 4.88 -3.92
CA PHE A 82 9.69 5.99 -4.02
C PHE A 82 9.85 6.73 -5.34
N HIS A 83 8.82 7.46 -5.75
CA HIS A 83 8.79 8.28 -6.96
C HIS A 83 8.47 9.73 -6.56
N ASN A 84 9.28 10.68 -7.02
CA ASN A 84 9.13 12.12 -6.74
C ASN A 84 8.19 12.80 -7.74
#